data_AF-A0A7X4BGH5-F1
#
_entry.id   AF-A0A7X4BGH5-F1
#
_cell.length_a   1.000
_cell.length_b   1.000
_cell.length_c   1.000
_cell.angle_alpha   90.00
_cell.angle_beta   90.00
_cell.angle_gamma   90.00
#
_symmetry.space_group_name_H-M   'P 1'
#
loop_
_entity.id
_entity.type
_entity.pdbx_description
1 polymer ?
#
loop_
_entity_poly.entity_id
_entity_poly.type
_entity_poly.pdbx_seq_one_letter_code
_entity_poly.pdbx_strand_id
1 'polypeptide(L)'
;MNPTTSLAWRILVDEPLSGPTNMARDHALAELARPGTGTLRLYRWNPATLSFGRNEPVTVGYRELLRRHPEMGAVRRPTGGRAVIHDRELTYSAVLPVRACGGLRAAYRRINEALVAGLRDLGVGAGHANANGRAVPPESGPCFMEAAEGEVVV
;
A
#
# COMPACT_ATOMS: atom_id res chain seq x y z
N MET A 1 -0.44 29.60 -12.86
CA MET A 1 0.30 28.36 -12.57
C MET A 1 0.76 28.44 -11.12
N ASN A 2 0.12 27.70 -10.20
CA ASN A 2 0.59 27.68 -8.81
C ASN A 2 1.82 26.78 -8.73
N PRO A 3 2.94 27.24 -8.13
CA PRO A 3 4.11 26.40 -7.95
C PRO A 3 3.71 25.17 -7.14
N THR A 4 4.15 23.98 -7.58
CA THR A 4 4.12 22.76 -6.77
C THR A 4 4.66 23.11 -5.39
N THR A 5 3.78 23.15 -4.40
CA THR A 5 4.19 23.49 -3.03
C THR A 5 5.11 22.38 -2.59
N SER A 6 6.41 22.67 -2.49
CA SER A 6 7.40 21.71 -2.01
C SER A 6 6.95 21.21 -0.63
N LEU A 7 6.79 19.90 -0.50
CA LEU A 7 6.43 19.29 0.78
C LEU A 7 7.69 19.09 1.61
N ALA A 8 7.65 19.46 2.89
CA ALA A 8 8.65 19.04 3.85
C ALA A 8 8.43 17.54 4.14
N TRP A 9 9.34 16.70 3.67
CA TRP A 9 9.23 15.25 3.81
C TRP A 9 9.86 14.74 5.09
N ARG A 10 9.14 13.84 5.76
CA ARG A 10 9.65 12.98 6.83
C ARG A 10 9.68 11.55 6.34
N ILE A 11 10.80 10.88 6.56
CA ILE A 11 10.94 9.45 6.27
C ILE A 11 10.97 8.69 7.60
N LEU A 12 10.12 7.68 7.72
CA LEU A 12 10.06 6.76 8.86
C LEU A 12 10.43 5.37 8.37
N VAL A 13 11.33 4.70 9.08
CA VAL A 13 11.68 3.30 8.83
C VAL A 13 11.42 2.54 10.12
N ASP A 14 10.47 1.63 10.07
CA ASP A 14 10.06 0.86 11.23
C ASP A 14 10.64 -0.54 11.20
N GLU A 15 10.93 -1.05 12.39
CA GLU A 15 11.08 -2.49 12.61
C GLU A 15 9.79 -3.25 12.23
N PRO A 16 9.85 -4.58 12.02
CA PRO A 16 8.67 -5.38 11.79
C PRO A 16 7.68 -5.27 12.96
N LEU A 17 6.41 -4.97 12.64
CA LEU A 17 5.34 -4.78 13.64
C LEU A 17 4.13 -5.66 13.33
N SER A 18 3.30 -5.87 14.35
CA SER A 18 2.03 -6.58 14.18
C SER A 18 1.10 -5.80 13.24
N GLY A 19 0.22 -6.53 12.55
CA GLY A 19 -0.76 -5.90 11.67
C GLY A 19 -1.58 -4.79 12.34
N PRO A 20 -2.15 -5.01 13.54
CA PRO A 20 -2.91 -3.96 14.22
C PRO A 20 -2.06 -2.71 14.52
N THR A 21 -0.80 -2.90 14.93
CA THR A 21 0.13 -1.80 15.20
C THR A 21 0.48 -1.02 13.93
N ASN A 22 0.73 -1.72 12.81
CA ASN A 22 0.98 -1.09 11.52
C ASN A 22 -0.23 -0.23 11.08
N MET A 23 -1.44 -0.76 11.18
CA MET A 23 -2.66 -0.04 10.81
C MET A 23 -2.96 1.14 11.73
N ALA A 24 -2.77 0.99 13.05
CA ALA A 24 -2.95 2.08 14.01
C ALA A 24 -1.95 3.22 13.73
N ARG A 25 -0.69 2.90 13.41
CA ARG A 25 0.33 3.90 13.09
C ARG A 25 0.04 4.61 11.78
N ASP A 26 -0.30 3.89 10.71
CA ASP A 26 -0.69 4.51 9.43
C ASP A 26 -1.91 5.42 9.60
N HIS A 27 -2.91 5.00 10.38
CA HIS A 27 -4.08 5.81 10.68
C HIS A 27 -3.71 7.08 11.47
N ALA A 28 -2.91 6.95 12.54
CA ALA A 28 -2.46 8.09 13.33
C ALA A 28 -1.63 9.09 12.50
N LEU A 29 -0.77 8.60 11.60
CA LEU A 29 -0.01 9.46 10.68
C LEU A 29 -0.94 10.23 9.73
N ALA A 30 -1.99 9.59 9.23
CA ALA A 30 -2.99 10.23 8.38
C ALA A 30 -3.80 11.30 9.14
N GLU A 31 -4.27 11.01 10.35
CA GLU A 31 -5.03 11.95 11.18
C GLU A 31 -4.20 13.16 11.61
N LEU A 32 -2.91 12.96 11.88
CA LEU A 32 -2.00 14.01 12.34
C LEU A 32 -1.28 14.74 11.19
N ALA A 33 -1.67 14.49 9.94
CA ALA A 33 -1.03 15.07 8.77
C ALA A 33 -1.17 16.60 8.76
N ARG A 34 -0.05 17.31 8.57
CA ARG A 34 -0.03 18.78 8.54
C ARG A 34 0.04 19.31 7.10
N PRO A 35 -0.60 20.45 6.80
CA PRO A 35 -0.39 21.13 5.53
C PRO A 35 1.09 21.37 5.24
N GLY A 36 1.51 21.22 3.98
CA GLY A 36 2.90 21.43 3.56
C GLY A 36 3.87 20.31 3.98
N THR A 37 3.39 19.24 4.60
CA THR A 37 4.22 18.08 4.99
C THR A 37 3.84 16.82 4.21
N GLY A 38 4.83 15.97 3.98
CA GLY A 38 4.65 14.60 3.48
C GLY A 38 5.34 13.63 4.43
N THR A 39 4.75 12.46 4.69
CA THR A 39 5.42 11.36 5.38
C THR A 39 5.49 10.15 4.45
N LEU A 40 6.70 9.65 4.22
CA LEU A 40 6.94 8.31 3.69
C LEU A 40 7.30 7.40 4.86
N ARG A 41 6.62 6.28 4.99
CA ARG A 41 6.92 5.25 5.99
C ARG A 41 7.22 3.94 5.27
N LEU A 42 8.32 3.30 5.65
CA LEU A 42 8.71 1.96 5.19
C LEU A 42 8.66 1.01 6.39
N TYR A 43 8.03 -0.16 6.23
CA TYR A 43 7.81 -1.09 7.33
C TYR A 43 7.63 -2.53 6.85
N ARG A 44 7.64 -3.45 7.81
CA ARG A 44 7.39 -4.88 7.59
C ARG A 44 6.32 -5.40 8.55
N TRP A 45 5.87 -6.62 8.31
CA TRP A 45 4.83 -7.28 9.10
C TRP A 45 5.42 -8.43 9.89
N ASN A 46 5.11 -8.49 11.18
CA ASN A 46 5.46 -9.62 12.04
C ASN A 46 4.38 -9.81 13.13
N PRO A 47 3.65 -10.92 13.15
CA PRO A 47 3.77 -12.08 12.24
C PRO A 47 3.26 -11.79 10.82
N ALA A 48 3.43 -12.76 9.92
CA ALA A 48 2.74 -12.77 8.62
C ALA A 48 1.25 -12.47 8.83
N THR A 49 0.67 -11.57 8.04
CA THR A 49 -0.65 -11.01 8.31
C THR A 49 -1.53 -10.97 7.07
N LEU A 50 -2.73 -11.53 7.18
CA LEU A 50 -3.79 -11.33 6.20
C LEU A 50 -4.50 -10.00 6.47
N SER A 51 -4.37 -9.03 5.57
CA SER A 51 -5.08 -7.75 5.67
C SER A 51 -6.26 -7.70 4.71
N PHE A 52 -7.46 -7.38 5.22
CA PHE A 52 -8.68 -7.20 4.44
C PHE A 52 -8.84 -5.72 4.07
N GLY A 53 -9.23 -5.41 2.84
CA GLY A 53 -9.69 -4.06 2.54
C GLY A 53 -10.97 -3.71 3.32
N ARG A 54 -11.27 -2.42 3.46
CA ARG A 54 -12.35 -1.89 4.28
C ARG A 54 -13.67 -2.64 4.10
N ASN A 55 -14.05 -2.89 2.86
CA ASN A 55 -15.30 -3.54 2.48
C ASN A 55 -15.14 -4.99 1.98
N GLU A 56 -13.93 -5.56 2.06
CA GLU A 56 -13.67 -6.93 1.61
C GLU A 56 -14.34 -7.93 2.58
N PRO A 57 -15.19 -8.84 2.10
CA PRO A 57 -15.86 -9.82 2.95
C PRO A 57 -14.88 -10.89 3.43
N VAL A 58 -15.06 -11.34 4.68
CA VAL A 58 -14.33 -12.50 5.20
C VAL A 58 -15.03 -13.77 4.73
N THR A 59 -14.53 -14.37 3.66
CA THR A 59 -15.03 -15.61 3.05
C THR A 59 -14.71 -16.85 3.91
N VAL A 60 -15.34 -18.00 3.60
CA VAL A 60 -14.99 -19.29 4.21
C VAL A 60 -13.53 -19.66 3.95
N GLY A 61 -13.04 -19.41 2.73
CA GLY A 61 -11.65 -19.67 2.36
C GLY A 61 -10.64 -18.90 3.23
N TYR A 62 -10.91 -17.63 3.54
CA TYR A 62 -10.03 -16.85 4.43
C TYR A 62 -10.06 -17.36 5.87
N ARG A 63 -11.23 -17.75 6.41
CA ARG A 63 -11.32 -18.35 7.76
C ARG A 63 -10.55 -19.65 7.84
N GLU A 64 -10.68 -20.48 6.81
CA GLU A 64 -10.00 -21.76 6.69
C GLU A 64 -8.47 -21.58 6.60
N LEU A 65 -7.99 -20.58 5.84
CA LEU A 65 -6.58 -20.22 5.79
C LEU A 65 -6.05 -19.86 7.19
N LEU A 66 -6.73 -18.95 7.90
CA LEU A 66 -6.32 -18.53 9.24
C LEU A 66 -6.36 -19.68 10.26
N ARG A 67 -7.28 -20.64 10.10
CA ARG A 67 -7.33 -21.84 10.93
C ARG A 67 -6.16 -22.79 10.68
N ARG A 68 -5.68 -22.89 9.42
CA ARG A 68 -4.51 -23.68 9.05
C ARG A 68 -3.18 -23.04 9.44
N HIS A 69 -3.18 -21.72 9.58
CA HIS A 69 -2.00 -20.91 9.94
C HIS A 69 -2.30 -20.06 11.19
N PRO A 70 -2.43 -20.69 12.37
CA PRO A 70 -2.79 -19.99 13.61
C PRO A 70 -1.75 -18.95 14.06
N GLU A 71 -0.53 -19.01 13.53
CA GLU A 71 0.53 -18.03 13.74
C GLU A 71 0.32 -16.71 12.99
N MET A 72 -0.53 -16.70 11.95
CA MET A 72 -0.80 -15.52 11.14
C MET A 72 -1.71 -14.52 11.86
N GLY A 73 -1.39 -13.24 11.72
CA GLY A 73 -2.27 -12.14 12.09
C GLY A 73 -3.40 -11.93 11.07
N ALA A 74 -4.46 -11.24 11.49
CA ALA A 74 -5.50 -10.76 10.59
C ALA A 74 -5.94 -9.35 10.96
N VAL A 75 -6.08 -8.46 9.98
CA VAL A 75 -6.51 -7.07 10.19
C VAL A 75 -7.41 -6.53 9.09
N ARG A 76 -8.17 -5.48 9.40
CA ARG A 76 -8.93 -4.72 8.39
C ARG A 76 -8.29 -3.35 8.18
N ARG A 77 -7.99 -3.02 6.93
CA ARG A 77 -7.41 -1.73 6.54
C ARG A 77 -8.50 -0.66 6.43
N PRO A 78 -8.18 0.62 6.68
CA PRO A 78 -9.12 1.72 6.46
C PRO A 78 -9.34 2.02 4.96
N THR A 79 -8.45 1.54 4.09
CA THR A 79 -8.52 1.67 2.64
C THR A 79 -9.25 0.49 1.99
N GLY A 80 -9.75 0.68 0.77
CA GLY A 80 -10.39 -0.39 -0.01
C GLY A 80 -9.41 -1.44 -0.56
N GLY A 81 -9.83 -2.10 -1.64
CA GLY A 81 -9.09 -3.18 -2.29
C GLY A 81 -9.35 -4.56 -1.69
N ARG A 82 -8.75 -5.58 -2.30
CA ARG A 82 -8.90 -6.99 -1.91
C ARG A 82 -8.02 -7.34 -0.71
N ALA A 83 -8.15 -8.58 -0.22
CA ALA A 83 -7.26 -9.10 0.81
C ALA A 83 -5.82 -9.28 0.28
N VAL A 84 -4.83 -9.10 1.16
CA VAL A 84 -3.39 -9.26 0.88
C VAL A 84 -2.76 -10.04 2.03
N ILE A 85 -1.89 -11.00 1.70
CA ILE A 85 -1.04 -11.68 2.68
C ILE A 85 0.30 -10.95 2.70
N HIS A 86 0.65 -10.38 3.84
CA HIS A 86 1.93 -9.72 4.08
C HIS A 86 2.86 -10.66 4.85
N ASP A 87 4.06 -10.90 4.32
CA ASP A 87 5.08 -11.74 4.98
C ASP A 87 6.50 -11.27 4.60
N ARG A 88 7.06 -11.81 3.52
CA ARG A 88 8.43 -11.49 3.05
C ARG A 88 8.46 -10.28 2.12
N GLU A 89 7.93 -9.15 2.58
CA GLU A 89 7.86 -7.92 1.81
C GLU A 89 8.45 -6.71 2.55
N LEU A 90 8.65 -5.63 1.80
CA LEU A 90 8.77 -4.27 2.32
C LEU A 90 7.51 -3.51 1.94
N THR A 91 6.75 -3.06 2.93
CA THR A 91 5.55 -2.26 2.75
C THR A 91 5.88 -0.80 2.88
N TYR A 92 5.20 0.05 2.11
CA TYR A 92 5.28 1.49 2.28
C TYR A 92 3.90 2.10 2.52
N SER A 93 3.86 3.24 3.22
CA SER A 93 2.70 4.13 3.24
C SER A 93 3.17 5.57 2.99
N ALA A 94 2.35 6.34 2.27
CA ALA A 94 2.60 7.74 1.99
C ALA A 94 1.41 8.59 2.45
N VAL A 95 1.68 9.55 3.33
CA VAL A 95 0.69 10.47 3.87
C VAL A 95 1.03 11.88 3.41
N LEU A 96 0.17 12.47 2.59
CA LEU A 96 0.37 13.81 2.04
C LEU A 96 -0.96 14.44 1.59
N PRO A 97 -1.05 15.78 1.52
CA PRO A 97 -2.24 16.45 1.03
C PRO A 97 -2.48 16.14 -0.46
N VAL A 98 -3.56 15.40 -0.76
CA VAL A 98 -3.93 15.01 -2.14
C VAL A 98 -4.04 16.22 -3.09
N ARG A 99 -4.57 17.34 -2.58
CA ARG A 99 -4.66 18.60 -3.35
C ARG A 99 -3.30 19.16 -3.76
N ALA A 100 -2.26 18.98 -2.94
CA ALA A 100 -0.90 19.41 -3.28
C ALA A 100 -0.32 18.60 -4.46
N CYS A 101 -0.84 17.38 -4.67
CA CYS A 101 -0.53 16.56 -5.83
C CYS A 101 -1.45 16.83 -7.04
N GLY A 102 -2.43 17.74 -6.95
CA GLY A 102 -3.40 17.93 -8.04
C GLY A 102 -4.44 16.80 -8.14
N GLY A 103 -4.74 16.11 -7.03
CA GLY A 103 -5.78 15.08 -6.97
C GLY A 103 -5.26 13.67 -6.77
N LEU A 104 -6.18 12.72 -6.49
CA LEU A 104 -5.82 11.36 -6.08
C LEU A 104 -5.05 10.60 -7.16
N ARG A 105 -5.53 10.63 -8.42
CA ARG A 105 -4.85 9.99 -9.55
C ARG A 105 -3.43 10.53 -9.76
N ALA A 106 -3.27 11.84 -9.61
CA ALA A 106 -1.99 12.51 -9.78
C ALA A 106 -1.02 12.26 -8.61
N ALA A 107 -1.54 12.03 -7.40
CA ALA A 107 -0.75 11.54 -6.27
C ALA A 107 -0.28 10.10 -6.51
N TYR A 108 -1.19 9.22 -6.89
CA TYR A 108 -0.91 7.81 -7.17
C TYR A 108 0.16 7.64 -8.26
N ARG A 109 0.01 8.35 -9.38
CA ARG A 109 1.00 8.34 -10.46
C ARG A 109 2.38 8.80 -9.98
N ARG A 110 2.47 9.92 -9.25
CA ARG A 110 3.75 10.42 -8.72
C ARG A 110 4.43 9.45 -7.76
N ILE A 111 3.65 8.76 -6.92
CA ILE A 111 4.18 7.74 -6.01
C ILE A 111 4.76 6.58 -6.82
N ASN A 112 4.04 6.06 -7.82
CA ASN A 112 4.54 4.97 -8.65
C ASN A 112 5.77 5.39 -9.48
N GLU A 113 5.79 6.61 -10.04
CA GLU A 113 6.97 7.15 -10.74
C GLU A 113 8.21 7.18 -9.82
N ALA A 114 8.03 7.64 -8.58
CA ALA A 114 9.11 7.68 -7.59
C ALA A 114 9.59 6.27 -7.19
N LEU A 115 8.67 5.30 -7.06
CA LEU A 115 9.01 3.90 -6.77
C LEU A 115 9.79 3.27 -7.92
N VAL A 116 9.36 3.46 -9.16
CA VAL A 116 10.07 2.96 -10.35
C VAL A 116 11.48 3.55 -10.42
N ALA A 117 11.61 4.86 -10.21
CA ALA A 117 12.92 5.52 -10.19
C ALA A 117 13.83 4.93 -9.10
N GLY A 118 13.33 4.83 -7.86
CA GLY A 118 14.10 4.29 -6.75
C GLY A 118 14.50 2.81 -6.95
N LEU A 119 13.63 2.00 -7.53
CA LEU A 119 13.96 0.60 -7.87
C LEU A 119 15.04 0.52 -8.96
N ARG A 120 14.99 1.39 -9.98
CA ARG A 120 16.01 1.45 -11.03
C ARG A 120 17.37 1.89 -10.50
N ASP A 121 17.39 2.85 -9.57
CA ASP A 121 18.62 3.27 -8.89
C ASP A 121 19.25 2.12 -8.08
N LEU A 122 18.44 1.15 -7.64
CA LEU A 122 18.88 -0.10 -7.00
C LEU A 122 19.24 -1.21 -8.00
N GLY A 123 19.21 -0.94 -9.30
CA GLY A 123 19.51 -1.90 -10.36
C GLY A 123 18.37 -2.85 -10.74
N VAL A 124 17.14 -2.58 -10.30
CA VAL A 124 15.96 -3.38 -10.65
C VAL A 124 15.31 -2.83 -11.93
N GLY A 125 14.99 -3.71 -12.87
CA GLY A 125 14.34 -3.38 -14.16
C GLY A 125 12.87 -2.97 -14.04
N ALA A 126 12.53 -2.04 -13.14
CA ALA A 126 11.15 -1.66 -12.88
C ALA A 126 10.52 -0.79 -13.99
N GLY A 127 9.21 -0.91 -14.15
CA GLY A 127 8.38 -0.13 -15.08
C GLY A 127 6.94 0.02 -14.59
N HIS A 128 6.07 0.53 -15.45
CA HIS A 128 4.63 0.63 -15.19
C HIS A 128 3.86 -0.40 -16.01
N ALA A 129 2.85 -1.01 -15.41
CA ALA A 129 1.92 -1.89 -16.10
C ALA A 129 1.12 -1.09 -17.14
N ASN A 130 1.03 -1.66 -18.35
CA ASN A 130 0.12 -1.18 -19.39
C ASN A 130 -1.28 -1.75 -19.15
N ALA A 131 -2.34 -0.99 -19.46
CA ALA A 131 -3.70 -1.48 -19.36
C ALA A 131 -3.95 -2.64 -20.34
N ASN A 132 -3.95 -3.87 -19.85
CA ASN A 132 -4.46 -5.02 -20.60
C ASN A 132 -5.97 -5.21 -20.37
N GLY A 133 -6.76 -4.13 -20.44
CA GLY A 133 -8.20 -4.11 -20.74
C GLY A 133 -9.19 -5.02 -19.99
N ARG A 134 -8.80 -5.83 -19.00
CA ARG A 134 -9.69 -6.77 -18.31
C ARG A 134 -9.78 -6.40 -16.84
N ALA A 135 -11.00 -6.05 -16.42
CA ALA A 135 -11.31 -5.92 -15.00
C ALA A 135 -11.21 -7.31 -14.37
N VAL A 136 -10.37 -7.45 -13.36
CA VAL A 136 -10.26 -8.68 -12.57
C VAL A 136 -11.57 -8.89 -11.79
N PRO A 137 -12.26 -10.03 -11.95
CA PRO A 137 -13.46 -10.32 -11.20
C PRO A 137 -13.24 -10.27 -9.67
N PRO A 138 -14.26 -9.90 -8.87
CA PRO A 138 -14.16 -9.86 -7.40
C PRO A 138 -13.73 -11.21 -6.79
N GLU A 139 -14.03 -12.31 -7.48
CA GLU A 139 -13.75 -13.68 -7.05
C GLU A 139 -12.36 -14.22 -7.42
N SER A 140 -11.48 -13.41 -8.00
CA SER A 140 -10.14 -13.82 -8.44
C SER A 140 -9.08 -13.95 -7.32
N GLY A 141 -9.50 -14.24 -6.08
CA GLY A 141 -8.59 -14.49 -4.96
C GLY A 141 -7.82 -13.24 -4.46
N PRO A 142 -6.66 -13.42 -3.79
CA PRO A 142 -5.91 -12.32 -3.21
C PRO A 142 -5.42 -11.29 -4.26
N CYS A 143 -5.13 -10.07 -3.80
CA CYS A 143 -4.60 -9.00 -4.64
C CYS A 143 -3.25 -9.39 -5.29
N PHE A 144 -2.87 -8.70 -6.38
CA PHE A 144 -1.62 -8.89 -7.17
C PHE A 144 -1.55 -10.07 -8.14
N MET A 145 -2.66 -10.78 -8.40
CA MET A 145 -2.72 -11.76 -9.49
C MET A 145 -2.57 -11.13 -10.88
N GLU A 146 -3.04 -9.88 -11.05
CA GLU A 146 -2.83 -9.06 -12.25
C GLU A 146 -2.57 -7.62 -11.80
N ALA A 147 -1.66 -6.93 -12.48
CA ALA A 147 -1.35 -5.52 -12.21
C ALA A 147 -2.40 -4.61 -12.86
N ALA A 148 -2.88 -3.62 -12.10
CA ALA A 148 -3.70 -2.55 -12.64
C ALA A 148 -2.86 -1.55 -13.46
N GLU A 149 -3.51 -0.82 -14.36
CA GLU A 149 -2.84 0.20 -15.16
C GLU A 149 -2.07 1.21 -14.29
N GLY A 150 -0.79 1.43 -14.62
CA GLY A 150 0.08 2.36 -13.91
C GLY A 150 0.69 1.82 -12.61
N GLU A 151 0.36 0.59 -12.20
CA GLU A 151 1.06 -0.11 -11.11
C GLU A 151 2.51 -0.42 -11.48
N VAL A 152 3.35 -0.56 -10.46
CA VAL A 152 4.77 -0.87 -10.63
C VAL A 152 4.94 -2.37 -10.93
N VAL A 153 5.70 -2.69 -11.97
CA VAL A 153 6.05 -4.06 -12.37
C VAL A 153 7.57 -4.20 -12.52
N VAL A 154 8.07 -5.42 -12.36
CA VAL A 154 9.49 -5.80 -12.49
C VAL A 154 9.64 -7.00 -13.42
#